data_AF-A0A177EH59-F1
#
_entry.id   AF-A0A177EH59-F1
#
_cell.length_a   1.000
_cell.length_b   1.000
_cell.length_c   1.000
_cell.angle_alpha   90.00
_cell.angle_beta   90.00
_cell.angle_gamma   90.00
#
_symmetry.space_group_name_H-M   'P 1'
#
loop_
_entity.id
_entity.type
_entity.pdbx_description
1 polymer ?
#
loop_
_entity_poly.entity_id
_entity_poly.type
_entity_poly.pdbx_seq_one_letter_code
_entity_poly.pdbx_strand_id
1 'polypeptide(L)'
;MQKFSGLGPNTNTKIASTHPNHANHLPRIIFAMAALLQALGVFGATDSELPQCLSSPHTAPTLAFFVVSGCELETQSRDGVVYIVKNQEWRQTKIHLNKYTLKNVPTTLVSGMVFGNLTIDQDYTPTQDLALNRAVLEKIFRALGTISANRLIIDGVVNITEPKKNISVLKRGLKALTSPCTSFSGSLPDPDPTPNSNPSPSPNPNRLLLVNTKHLWLRYMSEASIQWFLEHLDACNCELSLWIEGISNITNLQFLDSFNPMALVDLSLLNLKNLSNIDCVLLKEKKILFGLELSETQTNLCASSETLQAIGTKPWDWLTMPMNLWDIVACEASGFVAVNNLNIVADFTESNDLVWHATYPEKASVTKLTLTLTQTCPKSAQTLKKIFGWVDACFVDTVRVKIVAIDAEHPLMPLGYQYLSLESLLPEVRFLECKLTLEHTMHLYSSKSVLWISPDAYHMWASGQLNEEMEAVTHNLLYCVEGSTPTPPFLPPARPNLNPACFECGISLDAIQKMNSPRSRPYVGIVCEGGHMACQPCLKKLARAQKDTNAPLSCPHCHSDISLGQTNGVIERYKQIADCFNITRFNTIQWDG
;
A
#
# COMPACT_ATOMS: atom_id res chain seq x y z
N MET A 1 -15.18 -37.51 22.30
CA MET A 1 -15.92 -38.79 22.15
C MET A 1 -16.12 -39.41 23.53
N GLN A 2 -17.27 -39.17 24.18
CA GLN A 2 -18.03 -40.14 24.99
C GLN A 2 -19.29 -39.44 25.52
N LYS A 3 -20.44 -40.03 25.18
CA LYS A 3 -21.80 -39.66 25.61
C LYS A 3 -22.10 -40.33 26.95
N PHE A 4 -22.92 -39.72 27.80
CA PHE A 4 -24.17 -40.34 28.26
C PHE A 4 -25.13 -39.28 28.84
N SER A 5 -26.41 -39.63 28.69
CA SER A 5 -27.65 -38.86 28.77
C SER A 5 -28.34 -38.91 30.13
N GLY A 6 -29.21 -37.93 30.43
CA GLY A 6 -30.24 -38.01 31.48
C GLY A 6 -31.23 -36.86 31.41
N LEU A 7 -32.50 -37.17 31.11
CA LEU A 7 -33.62 -36.26 30.85
C LEU A 7 -34.58 -36.18 32.05
N GLY A 8 -35.11 -34.97 32.31
CA GLY A 8 -36.47 -34.68 32.81
C GLY A 8 -36.64 -34.35 34.31
N PRO A 9 -37.76 -33.71 34.74
CA PRO A 9 -38.88 -33.13 33.99
C PRO A 9 -39.29 -31.68 34.39
N ASN A 10 -40.20 -31.14 33.57
CA ASN A 10 -40.94 -29.88 33.69
C ASN A 10 -41.60 -29.62 35.06
N THR A 11 -41.62 -28.35 35.48
CA THR A 11 -42.78 -27.77 36.18
C THR A 11 -43.11 -26.38 35.64
N ASN A 12 -44.40 -26.24 35.29
CA ASN A 12 -45.07 -25.00 34.90
C ASN A 12 -45.18 -24.04 36.10
N THR A 13 -45.02 -22.73 35.85
CA THR A 13 -45.70 -21.73 36.68
C THR A 13 -46.05 -20.49 35.84
N LYS A 14 -47.35 -20.33 35.58
CA LYS A 14 -48.02 -19.11 35.10
C LYS A 14 -48.05 -18.09 36.24
N ILE A 15 -47.72 -16.81 36.00
CA ILE A 15 -48.43 -15.62 36.54
C ILE A 15 -48.37 -14.47 35.50
N ALA A 16 -49.44 -13.68 35.51
CA ALA A 16 -49.96 -12.74 34.52
C ALA A 16 -49.32 -11.33 34.44
N SER A 17 -49.54 -10.72 33.27
CA SER A 17 -49.82 -9.29 32.94
C SER A 17 -48.83 -8.21 33.42
N THR A 18 -48.38 -7.29 32.56
CA THR A 18 -49.22 -6.23 31.98
C THR A 18 -48.52 -5.57 30.78
N HIS A 19 -49.28 -5.30 29.72
CA HIS A 19 -48.89 -4.40 28.64
C HIS A 19 -49.02 -2.93 29.10
N PRO A 20 -48.21 -2.02 28.52
CA PRO A 20 -48.83 -1.05 27.63
C PRO A 20 -48.07 -0.84 26.29
N ASN A 21 -48.87 -0.80 25.23
CA ASN A 21 -48.81 0.08 24.06
C ASN A 21 -47.44 0.45 23.44
N HIS A 22 -47.06 -0.32 22.41
CA HIS A 22 -46.22 0.16 21.30
C HIS A 22 -47.01 0.09 19.99
N ALA A 23 -47.77 1.14 19.70
CA ALA A 23 -48.17 1.48 18.33
C ALA A 23 -47.24 2.62 17.89
N ASN A 24 -46.36 2.35 16.91
CA ASN A 24 -45.70 3.29 15.98
C ASN A 24 -44.37 2.80 15.37
N HIS A 25 -44.14 1.49 15.23
CA HIS A 25 -42.92 0.99 14.53
C HIS A 25 -43.16 -0.11 13.48
N LEU A 26 -44.42 -0.39 13.13
CA LEU A 26 -44.76 -1.44 12.17
C LEU A 26 -44.47 -1.12 10.67
N PRO A 27 -44.44 0.13 10.17
CA PRO A 27 -44.20 0.36 8.73
C PRO A 27 -42.75 0.11 8.29
N ARG A 28 -41.76 0.25 9.20
CA ARG A 28 -40.33 0.15 8.85
C ARG A 28 -39.80 -1.29 8.83
N ILE A 29 -40.36 -2.18 9.66
CA ILE A 29 -40.00 -3.61 9.65
C ILE A 29 -40.59 -4.31 8.42
N ILE A 30 -41.77 -3.89 7.96
CA ILE A 30 -42.37 -4.41 6.72
C ILE A 30 -41.57 -3.95 5.49
N PHE A 31 -41.07 -2.70 5.46
CA PHE A 31 -40.18 -2.23 4.40
C PHE A 31 -38.79 -2.92 4.40
N ALA A 32 -38.22 -3.18 5.58
CA ALA A 32 -36.94 -3.88 5.69
C ALA A 32 -37.04 -5.37 5.30
N MET A 33 -38.14 -6.04 5.62
CA MET A 33 -38.37 -7.42 5.17
C MET A 33 -38.80 -7.50 3.70
N ALA A 34 -39.50 -6.51 3.15
CA ALA A 34 -39.75 -6.42 1.71
C ALA A 34 -38.45 -6.16 0.92
N ALA A 35 -37.51 -5.36 1.45
CA ALA A 35 -36.20 -5.17 0.85
C ALA A 35 -35.30 -6.41 0.98
N LEU A 36 -35.38 -7.15 2.09
CA LEU A 36 -34.66 -8.42 2.25
C LEU A 36 -35.25 -9.54 1.37
N LEU A 37 -36.56 -9.54 1.15
CA LEU A 37 -37.24 -10.46 0.22
C LEU A 37 -37.04 -10.06 -1.25
N GLN A 38 -36.78 -8.79 -1.57
CA GLN A 38 -36.30 -8.39 -2.90
C GLN A 38 -34.81 -8.71 -3.11
N ALA A 39 -33.99 -8.68 -2.06
CA ALA A 39 -32.59 -9.11 -2.10
C ALA A 39 -32.42 -10.65 -2.16
N LEU A 40 -33.38 -11.41 -1.60
CA LEU A 40 -33.39 -12.87 -1.66
C LEU A 40 -34.31 -13.44 -2.77
N GLY A 41 -35.12 -12.58 -3.40
CA GLY A 41 -36.10 -12.92 -4.43
C GLY A 41 -35.64 -12.71 -5.87
N VAL A 42 -34.35 -12.42 -6.09
CA VAL A 42 -33.72 -12.39 -7.42
C VAL A 42 -32.42 -13.23 -7.40
N PHE A 43 -32.52 -14.48 -6.96
CA PHE A 43 -31.81 -15.56 -7.65
C PHE A 43 -32.69 -16.02 -8.81
N GLY A 44 -33.08 -15.08 -9.67
CA GLY A 44 -33.38 -15.44 -11.05
C GLY A 44 -32.10 -16.12 -11.54
N ALA A 45 -32.23 -17.33 -12.08
CA ALA A 45 -31.12 -17.98 -12.75
C ALA A 45 -30.52 -16.94 -13.70
N THR A 46 -29.38 -16.33 -13.31
CA THR A 46 -28.64 -15.48 -14.21
C THR A 46 -28.26 -16.44 -15.31
N ASP A 47 -28.88 -16.26 -16.48
CA ASP A 47 -28.50 -16.96 -17.69
C ASP A 47 -26.99 -16.91 -17.71
N SER A 48 -26.38 -18.06 -17.40
CA SER A 48 -24.94 -18.20 -17.34
C SER A 48 -24.52 -17.98 -18.77
N GLU A 49 -24.15 -16.73 -19.09
CA GLU A 49 -23.71 -16.35 -20.41
C GLU A 49 -22.62 -17.33 -20.78
N LEU A 50 -22.94 -18.16 -21.77
CA LEU A 50 -22.03 -19.21 -22.21
C LEU A 50 -20.67 -18.56 -22.47
N PRO A 51 -19.56 -19.14 -21.96
CA PRO A 51 -18.24 -18.56 -22.12
C PRO A 51 -18.01 -18.15 -23.58
N GLN A 52 -17.65 -16.89 -23.78
CA GLN A 52 -17.41 -16.37 -25.13
C GLN A 52 -16.25 -17.16 -25.75
N CYS A 53 -16.54 -17.87 -26.83
CA CYS A 53 -15.56 -18.69 -27.55
C CYS A 53 -15.04 -17.95 -28.78
N LEU A 54 -13.73 -18.08 -29.05
CA LEU A 54 -13.06 -17.50 -30.20
C LEU A 54 -13.10 -18.50 -31.35
N SER A 55 -13.78 -18.14 -32.45
CA SER A 55 -13.76 -18.90 -33.70
C SER A 55 -12.62 -18.40 -34.58
N SER A 56 -11.66 -19.27 -34.90
CA SER A 56 -10.51 -18.91 -35.73
C SER A 56 -9.93 -20.14 -36.45
N PRO A 57 -9.49 -19.99 -37.72
CA PRO A 57 -8.77 -21.05 -38.42
C PRO A 57 -7.40 -21.35 -37.80
N HIS A 58 -6.89 -20.49 -36.92
CA HIS A 58 -5.60 -20.64 -36.24
C HIS A 58 -5.72 -21.32 -34.87
N THR A 59 -6.87 -21.92 -34.56
CA THR A 59 -7.10 -22.59 -33.27
C THR A 59 -6.09 -23.71 -33.01
N ALA A 60 -5.93 -24.66 -33.92
CA ALA A 60 -5.00 -25.78 -33.72
C ALA A 60 -3.52 -25.34 -33.60
N PRO A 61 -2.99 -24.46 -34.47
CA PRO A 61 -1.65 -23.90 -34.31
C PRO A 61 -1.44 -23.16 -32.99
N THR A 62 -2.47 -22.45 -32.49
CA THR A 62 -2.40 -21.73 -31.22
C THR A 62 -2.32 -22.68 -30.03
N LEU A 63 -3.16 -23.72 -30.01
CA LEU A 63 -3.09 -24.77 -29.00
C LEU A 63 -1.71 -25.45 -29.02
N ALA A 64 -1.22 -25.82 -30.20
CA ALA A 64 0.12 -26.41 -30.35
C ALA A 64 1.23 -25.47 -29.85
N PHE A 65 1.12 -24.17 -30.11
CA PHE A 65 2.08 -23.17 -29.63
C PHE A 65 2.15 -23.15 -28.09
N PHE A 66 1.02 -23.11 -27.38
CA PHE A 66 1.04 -23.10 -25.91
C PHE A 66 1.44 -24.45 -25.30
N VAL A 67 1.10 -25.58 -25.95
CA VAL A 67 1.54 -26.92 -25.53
C VAL A 67 3.06 -27.06 -25.54
N VAL A 68 3.78 -26.38 -26.45
CA VAL A 68 5.27 -26.34 -26.44
C VAL A 68 5.81 -25.77 -25.12
N SER A 69 5.09 -24.81 -24.51
CA SER A 69 5.40 -24.27 -23.19
C SER A 69 4.80 -25.08 -22.04
N GLY A 70 4.24 -26.27 -22.30
CA GLY A 70 3.55 -27.06 -21.28
C GLY A 70 2.30 -26.37 -20.72
N CYS A 71 1.73 -25.42 -21.48
CA CYS A 71 0.55 -24.68 -21.07
C CYS A 71 -0.64 -25.10 -21.92
N GLU A 72 -1.73 -25.50 -21.28
CA GLU A 72 -3.00 -25.78 -21.95
C GLU A 72 -3.90 -24.56 -21.83
N LEU A 73 -4.39 -24.05 -22.96
CA LEU A 73 -5.44 -23.03 -22.97
C LEU A 73 -6.79 -23.67 -22.63
N GLU A 74 -7.67 -22.90 -22.00
CA GLU A 74 -9.05 -23.31 -21.82
C GLU A 74 -9.77 -23.38 -23.17
N THR A 75 -10.42 -24.51 -23.42
CA THR A 75 -11.13 -24.79 -24.66
C THR A 75 -12.53 -25.31 -24.39
N GLN A 76 -13.43 -25.13 -25.36
CA GLN A 76 -14.76 -25.71 -25.35
C GLN A 76 -15.01 -26.42 -26.68
N SER A 77 -15.56 -27.63 -26.61
CA SER A 77 -16.00 -28.38 -27.79
C SER A 77 -17.47 -28.12 -28.04
N ARG A 78 -17.82 -27.65 -29.25
CA ARG A 78 -19.20 -27.53 -29.73
C ARG A 78 -19.30 -28.19 -31.10
N ASP A 79 -20.24 -29.13 -31.24
CA ASP A 79 -20.45 -29.88 -32.49
C ASP A 79 -19.18 -30.56 -33.04
N GLY A 80 -18.32 -31.06 -32.13
CA GLY A 80 -17.05 -31.70 -32.48
C GLY A 80 -15.93 -30.73 -32.88
N VAL A 81 -16.17 -29.41 -32.89
CA VAL A 81 -15.16 -28.39 -33.14
C VAL A 81 -14.66 -27.82 -31.82
N VAL A 82 -13.34 -27.75 -31.66
CA VAL A 82 -12.68 -27.18 -30.48
C VAL A 82 -12.51 -25.67 -30.69
N TYR A 83 -12.96 -24.89 -29.73
CA TYR A 83 -12.80 -23.43 -29.68
C TYR A 83 -11.95 -23.04 -28.48
N ILE A 84 -11.18 -21.96 -28.59
CA ILE A 84 -10.48 -21.37 -27.45
C ILE A 84 -11.46 -20.45 -26.71
N VAL A 85 -11.56 -20.60 -25.39
CA VAL A 85 -12.34 -19.67 -24.57
C VAL A 85 -11.64 -18.30 -24.58
N LYS A 86 -12.39 -17.21 -24.74
CA LYS A 86 -11.79 -15.87 -24.84
C LYS A 86 -11.04 -15.46 -23.58
N ASN A 87 -11.68 -15.66 -22.43
CA ASN A 87 -11.16 -15.27 -21.13
C ASN A 87 -10.38 -16.44 -20.51
N GLN A 88 -9.08 -16.25 -20.33
CA GLN A 88 -8.13 -17.20 -19.78
C GLN A 88 -7.70 -16.78 -18.35
N GLU A 89 -8.63 -16.23 -17.57
CA GLU A 89 -8.33 -15.57 -16.28
C GLU A 89 -7.86 -16.53 -15.18
N TRP A 90 -8.41 -17.75 -15.16
CA TRP A 90 -8.18 -18.71 -14.08
C TRP A 90 -6.83 -19.43 -14.14
N ARG A 91 -6.10 -19.31 -15.26
CA ARG A 91 -4.83 -20.01 -15.49
C ARG A 91 -3.66 -19.04 -15.47
N GLN A 92 -2.55 -19.49 -14.89
CA GLN A 92 -1.26 -18.84 -15.10
C GLN A 92 -0.69 -19.34 -16.42
N THR A 93 -0.89 -18.57 -17.49
CA THR A 93 -0.36 -18.92 -18.81
C THR A 93 1.10 -18.53 -18.91
N LYS A 94 1.96 -19.44 -19.38
CA LYS A 94 3.39 -19.20 -19.56
C LYS A 94 3.82 -19.46 -21.00
N ILE A 95 4.80 -18.68 -21.45
CA ILE A 95 5.51 -18.84 -22.71
C ILE A 95 7.00 -18.97 -22.39
N HIS A 96 7.53 -20.18 -22.52
CA HIS A 96 8.94 -20.51 -22.28
C HIS A 96 9.76 -20.33 -23.55
N LEU A 97 10.40 -19.17 -23.69
CA LEU A 97 11.10 -18.71 -24.88
C LEU A 97 12.17 -19.70 -25.39
N ASN A 98 12.84 -20.41 -24.47
CA ASN A 98 13.86 -21.41 -24.79
C ASN A 98 13.33 -22.68 -25.49
N LYS A 99 12.00 -22.93 -25.46
CA LYS A 99 11.37 -24.08 -26.13
C LYS A 99 10.99 -23.79 -27.59
N TYR A 100 11.17 -22.55 -28.04
CA TYR A 100 10.78 -22.11 -29.37
C TYR A 100 11.97 -22.00 -30.33
N THR A 101 11.67 -22.27 -31.60
CA THR A 101 12.56 -22.14 -32.74
C THR A 101 11.83 -21.41 -33.86
N LEU A 102 12.56 -20.91 -34.86
CA LEU A 102 11.93 -20.27 -36.02
C LEU A 102 10.94 -21.20 -36.75
N LYS A 103 11.07 -22.53 -36.61
CA LYS A 103 10.20 -23.51 -37.27
C LYS A 103 8.88 -23.73 -36.52
N ASN A 104 8.90 -23.76 -35.19
CA ASN A 104 7.72 -24.15 -34.39
C ASN A 104 6.84 -22.96 -33.97
N VAL A 105 7.32 -21.72 -34.07
CA VAL A 105 6.48 -20.53 -33.87
C VAL A 105 5.61 -20.34 -35.12
N PRO A 106 4.27 -20.32 -35.01
CA PRO A 106 3.39 -20.07 -36.15
C PRO A 106 3.52 -18.62 -36.66
N THR A 107 2.96 -18.33 -37.83
CA THR A 107 2.93 -16.96 -38.36
C THR A 107 1.90 -16.09 -37.65
N THR A 108 0.79 -16.70 -37.23
CA THR A 108 -0.35 -16.04 -36.59
C THR A 108 -0.93 -16.96 -35.51
N LEU A 109 -1.38 -16.35 -34.41
CA LEU A 109 -2.14 -17.01 -33.34
C LEU A 109 -3.59 -16.49 -33.35
N VAL A 110 -4.47 -17.14 -32.59
CA VAL A 110 -5.85 -16.66 -32.39
C VAL A 110 -5.81 -15.31 -31.67
N SER A 111 -6.32 -14.26 -32.31
CA SER A 111 -6.42 -12.92 -31.70
C SER A 111 -7.60 -12.82 -30.73
N GLY A 112 -7.53 -11.85 -29.82
CA GLY A 112 -8.63 -11.51 -28.90
C GLY A 112 -8.67 -12.31 -27.60
N MET A 113 -7.67 -13.16 -27.34
CA MET A 113 -7.50 -13.81 -26.04
C MET A 113 -7.24 -12.78 -24.93
N VAL A 114 -7.85 -12.99 -23.77
CA VAL A 114 -7.72 -12.12 -22.58
C VAL A 114 -7.17 -12.96 -21.43
N PHE A 115 -6.03 -12.58 -20.87
CA PHE A 115 -5.37 -13.33 -19.80
C PHE A 115 -5.55 -12.64 -18.44
N GLY A 116 -5.68 -13.42 -17.38
CA GLY A 116 -5.53 -12.89 -16.03
C GLY A 116 -4.07 -12.55 -15.78
N ASN A 117 -3.19 -13.54 -15.94
CA ASN A 117 -1.74 -13.38 -15.88
C ASN A 117 -1.08 -14.10 -17.05
N LEU A 118 -0.24 -13.40 -17.81
CA LEU A 118 0.60 -13.99 -18.84
C LEU A 118 2.07 -13.77 -18.48
N THR A 119 2.84 -14.86 -18.41
CA THR A 119 4.28 -14.81 -18.18
C THR A 119 5.04 -15.22 -19.43
N ILE A 120 6.01 -14.43 -19.85
CA ILE A 120 6.97 -14.73 -20.91
C ILE A 120 8.32 -14.87 -20.23
N ASP A 121 8.89 -16.07 -20.19
CA ASP A 121 10.14 -16.33 -19.48
C ASP A 121 11.08 -17.24 -20.28
N GLN A 122 12.29 -17.45 -19.79
CA GLN A 122 13.27 -18.33 -20.43
C GLN A 122 13.38 -19.74 -19.78
N ASP A 123 12.45 -20.14 -18.89
CA ASP A 123 12.58 -21.36 -18.05
C ASP A 123 13.99 -21.46 -17.45
N TYR A 124 14.40 -20.37 -16.78
CA TYR A 124 15.79 -20.15 -16.36
C TYR A 124 16.21 -21.19 -15.32
N THR A 125 17.23 -21.98 -15.67
CA THR A 125 18.05 -22.70 -14.68
C THR A 125 19.36 -21.91 -14.52
N PRO A 126 19.81 -21.58 -13.30
CA PRO A 126 20.98 -20.73 -13.05
C PRO A 126 22.30 -21.17 -13.70
N THR A 127 22.36 -22.38 -14.25
CA THR A 127 23.57 -23.00 -14.80
C THR A 127 23.71 -22.83 -16.31
N GLN A 128 22.70 -22.32 -17.02
CA GLN A 128 22.74 -22.23 -18.48
C GLN A 128 22.60 -20.79 -18.96
N ASP A 129 23.72 -20.20 -19.35
CA ASP A 129 23.79 -18.89 -20.00
C ASP A 129 23.37 -19.01 -21.48
N LEU A 130 22.09 -19.34 -21.70
CA LEU A 130 21.53 -19.51 -23.03
C LEU A 130 21.18 -18.13 -23.59
N ALA A 131 21.89 -17.74 -24.63
CA ALA A 131 21.50 -16.58 -25.40
C ALA A 131 20.17 -16.84 -26.15
N LEU A 132 19.19 -15.96 -25.96
CA LEU A 132 17.95 -16.00 -26.71
C LEU A 132 18.16 -15.51 -28.15
N ASN A 133 17.59 -16.25 -29.10
CA ASN A 133 17.65 -15.87 -30.51
C ASN A 133 16.63 -14.74 -30.79
N ARG A 134 17.13 -13.54 -31.09
CA ARG A 134 16.31 -12.36 -31.41
C ARG A 134 15.23 -12.65 -32.46
N ALA A 135 15.56 -13.38 -33.54
CA ALA A 135 14.62 -13.66 -34.61
C ALA A 135 13.45 -14.56 -34.17
N VAL A 136 13.68 -15.46 -33.21
CA VAL A 136 12.60 -16.28 -32.63
C VAL A 136 11.67 -15.40 -31.81
N LEU A 137 12.22 -14.51 -30.97
CA LEU A 137 11.44 -13.61 -30.13
C LEU A 137 10.60 -12.63 -30.97
N GLU A 138 11.18 -12.02 -32.00
CA GLU A 138 10.44 -11.18 -32.95
C GLU A 138 9.31 -11.95 -33.64
N LYS A 139 9.57 -13.22 -34.02
CA LYS A 139 8.54 -14.07 -34.62
C LYS A 139 7.40 -14.37 -33.64
N ILE A 140 7.72 -14.60 -32.37
CA ILE A 140 6.72 -14.80 -31.31
C ILE A 140 5.88 -13.53 -31.13
N PHE A 141 6.50 -12.36 -31.07
CA PHE A 141 5.82 -11.08 -30.87
C PHE A 141 4.85 -10.79 -32.03
N ARG A 142 5.29 -10.99 -33.27
CA ARG A 142 4.43 -10.86 -34.45
C ARG A 142 3.30 -11.88 -34.47
N ALA A 143 3.56 -13.12 -34.05
CA ALA A 143 2.54 -14.17 -34.02
C ALA A 143 1.45 -13.89 -32.98
N LEU A 144 1.84 -13.33 -31.82
CA LEU A 144 0.92 -12.87 -30.78
C LEU A 144 0.11 -11.66 -31.26
N GLY A 145 0.77 -10.68 -31.88
CA GLY A 145 0.16 -9.48 -32.47
C GLY A 145 -0.40 -8.53 -31.41
N THR A 146 -1.42 -8.97 -30.67
CA THR A 146 -2.04 -8.22 -29.56
C THR A 146 -2.18 -9.12 -28.33
N ILE A 147 -1.67 -8.65 -27.20
CA ILE A 147 -1.89 -9.27 -25.89
C ILE A 147 -2.83 -8.38 -25.08
N SER A 148 -3.91 -8.98 -24.58
CA SER A 148 -4.72 -8.37 -23.52
C SER A 148 -4.53 -9.19 -22.25
N ALA A 149 -3.96 -8.59 -21.21
CA ALA A 149 -3.72 -9.28 -19.95
C ALA A 149 -3.88 -8.34 -18.77
N ASN A 150 -4.50 -8.76 -17.66
CA ASN A 150 -4.50 -7.91 -16.45
C ASN A 150 -3.06 -7.69 -15.95
N ARG A 151 -2.23 -8.73 -15.99
CA ARG A 151 -0.79 -8.66 -15.69
C ARG A 151 0.05 -9.37 -16.77
N LEU A 152 1.02 -8.66 -17.32
CA LEU A 152 2.06 -9.20 -18.20
C LEU A 152 3.40 -9.22 -17.45
N ILE A 153 4.01 -10.40 -17.35
CA ILE A 153 5.31 -10.60 -16.69
C ILE A 153 6.32 -11.05 -17.73
N ILE A 154 7.47 -10.38 -17.81
CA ILE A 154 8.63 -10.80 -18.59
C ILE A 154 9.75 -11.11 -17.59
N ASP A 155 10.27 -12.34 -17.63
CA ASP A 155 11.08 -12.88 -16.53
C ASP A 155 12.33 -13.62 -17.02
N GLY A 156 13.48 -13.34 -16.41
CA GLY A 156 14.71 -14.12 -16.60
C GLY A 156 15.36 -14.03 -17.97
N VAL A 157 15.07 -12.98 -18.76
CA VAL A 157 15.70 -12.77 -20.07
C VAL A 157 16.97 -11.92 -19.91
N VAL A 158 18.13 -12.59 -19.90
CA VAL A 158 19.42 -11.94 -19.64
C VAL A 158 20.13 -11.50 -20.93
N ASN A 159 20.10 -12.32 -21.98
CA ASN A 159 20.89 -12.08 -23.19
C ASN A 159 20.05 -12.31 -24.46
N ILE A 160 19.77 -11.23 -25.20
CA ILE A 160 19.18 -11.31 -26.54
C ILE A 160 20.30 -11.16 -27.56
N THR A 161 20.58 -12.21 -28.32
CA THR A 161 21.66 -12.19 -29.31
C THR A 161 21.13 -11.96 -30.71
N GLU A 162 21.87 -11.14 -31.47
CA GLU A 162 21.70 -11.05 -32.90
C GLU A 162 21.90 -12.42 -33.55
N PRO A 163 21.13 -12.76 -34.60
CA PRO A 163 21.43 -13.93 -35.39
C PRO A 163 22.88 -13.83 -35.84
N LYS A 164 23.70 -14.85 -35.51
CA LYS A 164 25.05 -14.97 -36.07
C LYS A 164 24.92 -15.03 -37.59
N LYS A 165 24.96 -13.87 -38.25
CA LYS A 165 25.01 -13.83 -39.71
C LYS A 165 26.29 -14.56 -40.06
N ASN A 166 26.17 -15.72 -40.69
CA ASN A 166 27.28 -16.53 -41.19
C ASN A 166 27.97 -15.75 -42.34
N ILE A 167 28.61 -14.63 -42.01
CA ILE A 167 29.21 -13.67 -42.97
C ILE A 167 30.55 -14.20 -43.51
N SER A 168 31.01 -15.36 -43.07
CA SER A 168 32.25 -15.99 -43.55
C SER A 168 32.22 -16.38 -45.04
N VAL A 169 31.05 -16.42 -45.70
CA VAL A 169 30.96 -16.83 -47.13
C VAL A 169 30.71 -15.65 -48.11
N LEU A 170 30.17 -14.51 -47.66
CA LEU A 170 29.76 -13.43 -48.58
C LEU A 170 30.75 -12.25 -48.72
N LYS A 171 31.80 -12.18 -47.89
CA LYS A 171 32.82 -11.10 -47.99
C LYS A 171 33.83 -11.27 -49.13
N ARG A 172 33.76 -12.35 -49.94
CA ARG A 172 34.67 -12.54 -51.09
C ARG A 172 34.11 -12.05 -52.43
N GLY A 173 32.85 -11.60 -52.51
CA GLY A 173 32.19 -11.27 -53.79
C GLY A 173 31.76 -9.81 -54.03
N LEU A 174 31.80 -8.93 -53.03
CA LEU A 174 31.14 -7.60 -53.11
C LEU A 174 32.12 -6.42 -53.04
N LYS A 175 33.28 -6.54 -53.69
CA LYS A 175 34.24 -5.44 -53.89
C LYS A 175 34.12 -4.72 -55.25
N ALA A 176 33.07 -4.99 -56.04
CA ALA A 176 33.01 -4.55 -57.45
C ALA A 176 31.88 -3.59 -57.82
N LEU A 177 31.00 -3.15 -56.91
CA LEU A 177 29.88 -2.26 -57.27
C LEU A 177 29.67 -1.14 -56.25
N THR A 178 30.64 -0.23 -56.18
CA THR A 178 30.40 1.13 -55.68
C THR A 178 30.77 2.11 -56.78
N SER A 179 29.78 2.43 -57.62
CA SER A 179 29.84 3.56 -58.54
C SER A 179 29.07 4.74 -57.89
N PRO A 180 29.57 5.97 -57.96
CA PRO A 180 28.95 7.12 -57.31
C PRO A 180 27.81 7.68 -58.19
N CYS A 181 26.57 7.67 -57.69
CA CYS A 181 25.47 8.39 -58.34
C CYS A 181 25.42 9.85 -57.88
N THR A 182 25.51 10.70 -58.89
CA THR A 182 25.39 12.15 -58.87
C THR A 182 23.98 12.62 -58.49
N SER A 183 23.97 13.71 -57.74
CA SER A 183 22.84 14.56 -57.38
C SER A 183 22.00 14.98 -58.59
N PHE A 184 20.69 14.73 -58.55
CA PHE A 184 19.71 15.43 -59.38
C PHE A 184 18.67 16.11 -58.48
N SER A 185 18.77 17.42 -58.41
CA SER A 185 17.79 18.33 -57.82
C SER A 185 16.71 18.60 -58.87
N GLY A 186 15.46 18.30 -58.55
CA GLY A 186 14.31 18.56 -59.41
C GLY A 186 13.12 18.93 -58.54
N SER A 187 12.91 20.23 -58.36
CA SER A 187 11.74 20.83 -57.73
C SER A 187 10.54 20.80 -58.67
N LEU A 188 9.39 20.35 -58.18
CA LEU A 188 8.06 20.56 -58.78
C LEU A 188 7.07 20.96 -57.68
N PRO A 189 6.00 21.70 -58.04
CA PRO A 189 5.23 22.55 -57.12
C PRO A 189 4.06 21.82 -56.45
N ASP A 190 3.78 22.25 -55.22
CA ASP A 190 2.64 21.89 -54.38
C ASP A 190 1.27 22.11 -55.05
N PRO A 191 0.33 21.17 -54.89
CA PRO A 191 -1.09 21.45 -54.94
C PRO A 191 -1.72 21.44 -53.52
N ASP A 192 -2.26 22.61 -53.18
CA ASP A 192 -3.34 22.94 -52.23
C ASP A 192 -3.39 22.37 -50.79
N PRO A 193 -3.59 23.25 -49.78
CA PRO A 193 -3.70 22.86 -48.38
C PRO A 193 -5.11 22.34 -48.05
N THR A 194 -5.28 21.02 -48.01
CA THR A 194 -6.44 20.42 -47.35
C THR A 194 -6.34 20.53 -45.82
N PRO A 195 -7.45 20.75 -45.10
CA PRO A 195 -7.44 21.11 -43.68
C PRO A 195 -7.07 19.92 -42.77
N ASN A 196 -5.95 20.06 -42.07
CA ASN A 196 -5.64 19.54 -40.73
C ASN A 196 -6.38 18.26 -40.27
N SER A 197 -6.16 17.14 -40.94
CA SER A 197 -6.10 15.86 -40.23
C SER A 197 -4.68 15.73 -39.69
N ASN A 198 -4.48 15.95 -38.39
CA ASN A 198 -3.20 15.67 -37.74
C ASN A 198 -2.75 14.27 -38.19
N PRO A 199 -1.63 14.15 -38.93
CA PRO A 199 -1.19 12.86 -39.43
C PRO A 199 -0.99 11.96 -38.23
N SER A 200 -1.83 10.93 -38.13
CA SER A 200 -1.67 9.88 -37.11
C SER A 200 -0.22 9.42 -37.22
N PRO A 201 0.58 9.48 -36.14
CA PRO A 201 1.99 9.15 -36.20
C PRO A 201 2.14 7.78 -36.84
N SER A 202 2.88 7.72 -37.96
CA SER A 202 3.06 6.48 -38.70
C SER A 202 3.54 5.40 -37.72
N PRO A 203 2.90 4.22 -37.68
CA PRO A 203 3.23 3.19 -36.69
C PRO A 203 4.72 2.88 -36.77
N ASN A 204 5.42 3.04 -35.65
CA ASN A 204 6.86 2.80 -35.59
C ASN A 204 7.09 1.33 -35.98
N PRO A 205 7.85 1.04 -37.05
CA PRO A 205 7.99 -0.31 -37.60
C PRO A 205 8.63 -1.31 -36.62
N ASN A 206 9.22 -0.82 -35.52
CA ASN A 206 9.82 -1.63 -34.47
C ASN A 206 8.80 -2.13 -33.43
N ARG A 207 7.58 -1.59 -33.40
CA ARG A 207 6.54 -2.01 -32.46
C ARG A 207 5.87 -3.29 -32.97
N LEU A 208 6.29 -4.43 -32.42
CA LEU A 208 5.88 -5.75 -32.90
C LEU A 208 4.67 -6.32 -32.17
N LEU A 209 4.42 -5.84 -30.95
CA LEU A 209 3.43 -6.41 -30.06
C LEU A 209 2.60 -5.31 -29.41
N LEU A 210 1.32 -5.25 -29.75
CA LEU A 210 0.36 -4.39 -29.06
C LEU A 210 0.02 -4.99 -27.70
N VAL A 211 0.23 -4.23 -26.64
CA VAL A 211 -0.05 -4.66 -25.27
C VAL A 211 -1.18 -3.84 -24.70
N ASN A 212 -2.21 -4.51 -24.20
CA ASN A 212 -3.25 -3.97 -23.33
C ASN A 212 -3.12 -4.61 -21.95
N THR A 213 -2.46 -3.92 -21.02
CA THR A 213 -2.26 -4.43 -19.66
C THR A 213 -2.34 -3.34 -18.61
N LYS A 214 -2.74 -3.71 -17.39
CA LYS A 214 -2.71 -2.82 -16.22
C LYS A 214 -1.39 -2.88 -15.48
N HIS A 215 -0.67 -4.01 -15.60
CA HIS A 215 0.57 -4.24 -14.87
C HIS A 215 1.60 -4.91 -15.77
N LEU A 216 2.74 -4.24 -15.97
CA LEU A 216 3.91 -4.77 -16.66
C LEU A 216 5.03 -5.03 -15.66
N TRP A 217 5.46 -6.28 -15.55
CA TRP A 217 6.51 -6.70 -14.62
C TRP A 217 7.73 -7.19 -15.41
N LEU A 218 8.90 -6.64 -15.13
CA LEU A 218 10.18 -6.97 -15.74
C LEU A 218 11.12 -7.47 -14.64
N ARG A 219 11.39 -8.77 -14.59
CA ARG A 219 12.12 -9.40 -13.47
C ARG A 219 13.36 -10.13 -13.94
N TYR A 220 14.46 -9.96 -13.20
CA TYR A 220 15.71 -10.69 -13.43
C TYR A 220 16.21 -10.61 -14.89
N MET A 221 16.05 -9.44 -15.53
CA MET A 221 16.47 -9.17 -16.91
C MET A 221 17.76 -8.34 -16.95
N SER A 222 18.48 -8.32 -18.07
CA SER A 222 19.53 -7.31 -18.28
C SER A 222 18.94 -5.97 -18.77
N GLU A 223 19.68 -4.87 -18.60
CA GLU A 223 19.31 -3.55 -19.12
C GLU A 223 19.02 -3.59 -20.63
N ALA A 224 19.92 -4.20 -21.41
CA ALA A 224 19.75 -4.34 -22.86
C ALA A 224 18.51 -5.16 -23.25
N SER A 225 18.18 -6.19 -22.47
CA SER A 225 16.98 -6.98 -22.72
C SER A 225 15.72 -6.17 -22.41
N ILE A 226 15.67 -5.46 -21.28
CA ILE A 226 14.54 -4.57 -20.97
C ILE A 226 14.33 -3.55 -22.07
N GLN A 227 15.41 -2.85 -22.46
CA GLN A 227 15.34 -1.86 -23.53
C GLN A 227 14.75 -2.48 -24.80
N TRP A 228 15.25 -3.64 -25.21
CA TRP A 228 14.74 -4.34 -26.38
C TRP A 228 13.24 -4.63 -26.25
N PHE A 229 12.77 -5.17 -25.12
CA PHE A 229 11.35 -5.44 -24.93
C PHE A 229 10.55 -4.14 -25.02
N LEU A 230 10.91 -3.11 -24.25
CA LEU A 230 10.20 -1.84 -24.21
C LEU A 230 10.16 -1.12 -25.57
N GLU A 231 11.18 -1.25 -26.42
CA GLU A 231 11.20 -0.75 -27.80
C GLU A 231 10.20 -1.46 -28.73
N HIS A 232 9.92 -2.73 -28.47
CA HIS A 232 9.09 -3.58 -29.33
C HIS A 232 7.66 -3.78 -28.82
N LEU A 233 7.36 -3.32 -27.59
CA LEU A 233 5.99 -3.24 -27.07
C LEU A 233 5.32 -1.93 -27.52
N ASP A 234 4.12 -2.01 -28.07
CA ASP A 234 3.23 -0.86 -28.24
C ASP A 234 2.29 -0.76 -27.05
N ALA A 235 2.52 0.24 -26.21
CA ALA A 235 1.71 0.55 -25.03
C ALA A 235 1.08 1.95 -25.12
N CYS A 236 1.05 2.58 -26.30
CA CYS A 236 0.65 3.98 -26.45
C CYS A 236 -0.78 4.29 -26.00
N ASN A 237 -1.64 3.28 -25.91
CA ASN A 237 -3.03 3.38 -25.47
C ASN A 237 -3.26 2.85 -24.04
N CYS A 238 -2.18 2.63 -23.27
CA CYS A 238 -2.26 1.98 -21.96
C CYS A 238 -1.84 2.92 -20.84
N GLU A 239 -2.68 2.96 -19.80
CA GLU A 239 -2.31 3.38 -18.46
C GLU A 239 -1.95 2.12 -17.67
N LEU A 240 -0.70 2.01 -17.22
CA LEU A 240 -0.23 0.80 -16.55
C LEU A 240 0.75 1.12 -15.42
N SER A 241 0.87 0.21 -14.45
CA SER A 241 1.95 0.20 -13.47
C SER A 241 3.13 -0.60 -14.01
N LEU A 242 4.33 -0.04 -13.96
CA LEU A 242 5.57 -0.69 -14.37
C LEU A 242 6.40 -1.11 -13.14
N TRP A 243 6.71 -2.40 -13.05
CA TRP A 243 7.51 -3.00 -11.99
C TRP A 243 8.79 -3.56 -12.58
N ILE A 244 9.94 -3.15 -12.05
CA ILE A 244 11.26 -3.64 -12.45
C ILE A 244 11.97 -4.18 -11.22
N GLU A 245 12.34 -5.45 -11.21
CA GLU A 245 12.84 -6.13 -10.01
C GLU A 245 14.05 -7.02 -10.26
N GLY A 246 15.01 -6.97 -9.33
CA GLY A 246 16.05 -8.00 -9.21
C GLY A 246 17.12 -7.94 -10.28
N ILE A 247 17.51 -6.72 -10.67
CA ILE A 247 18.44 -6.49 -11.77
C ILE A 247 19.69 -5.80 -11.24
N SER A 248 20.76 -6.57 -11.10
CA SER A 248 22.01 -6.05 -10.56
C SER A 248 22.77 -5.17 -11.54
N ASN A 249 22.53 -5.22 -12.85
CA ASN A 249 23.43 -4.58 -13.83
C ASN A 249 22.93 -3.23 -14.36
N ILE A 250 21.74 -2.80 -13.96
CA ILE A 250 21.20 -1.49 -14.34
C ILE A 250 21.92 -0.41 -13.55
N THR A 251 22.44 0.59 -14.27
CA THR A 251 23.13 1.75 -13.67
C THR A 251 22.34 3.05 -13.81
N ASN A 252 21.48 3.14 -14.83
CA ASN A 252 20.67 4.32 -15.14
C ASN A 252 19.30 3.91 -15.68
N LEU A 253 18.34 4.83 -15.76
CA LEU A 253 16.97 4.57 -16.24
C LEU A 253 16.70 5.00 -17.68
N GLN A 254 17.72 5.38 -18.46
CA GLN A 254 17.53 5.91 -19.82
C GLN A 254 16.96 4.88 -20.80
N PHE A 255 17.10 3.58 -20.51
CA PHE A 255 16.45 2.54 -21.30
C PHE A 255 14.91 2.68 -21.33
N LEU A 256 14.32 3.35 -20.33
CA LEU A 256 12.89 3.65 -20.27
C LEU A 256 12.47 4.72 -21.29
N ASP A 257 13.40 5.52 -21.83
CA ASP A 257 13.09 6.59 -22.79
C ASP A 257 12.55 6.04 -24.12
N SER A 258 12.82 4.76 -24.39
CA SER A 258 12.25 4.03 -25.52
C SER A 258 10.79 3.59 -25.31
N PHE A 259 10.29 3.66 -24.07
CA PHE A 259 8.96 3.23 -23.69
C PHE A 259 7.98 4.40 -23.76
N ASN A 260 6.90 4.23 -24.51
CA ASN A 260 5.91 5.29 -24.75
C ASN A 260 4.50 4.83 -24.36
N PRO A 261 4.23 4.58 -23.06
CA PRO A 261 2.88 4.33 -22.59
C PRO A 261 2.04 5.62 -22.66
N MET A 262 0.70 5.49 -22.58
CA MET A 262 -0.17 6.67 -22.47
C MET A 262 0.13 7.45 -21.18
N ALA A 263 0.23 6.71 -20.07
CA ALA A 263 0.72 7.18 -18.79
C ALA A 263 1.20 5.98 -17.95
N LEU A 264 2.09 6.24 -16.99
CA LEU A 264 2.39 5.25 -15.95
C LEU A 264 1.57 5.56 -14.72
N VAL A 265 0.75 4.62 -14.26
CA VAL A 265 0.03 4.72 -12.98
C VAL A 265 1.05 4.76 -11.85
N ASP A 266 1.96 3.79 -11.85
CA ASP A 266 3.05 3.65 -10.89
C ASP A 266 4.35 3.22 -11.58
N LEU A 267 5.49 3.59 -10.99
CA LEU A 267 6.80 3.06 -11.31
C LEU A 267 7.47 2.51 -10.04
N SER A 268 7.71 1.20 -10.01
CA SER A 268 8.39 0.53 -8.90
C SER A 268 9.68 -0.12 -9.35
N LEU A 269 10.80 0.30 -8.75
CA LEU A 269 12.15 -0.18 -9.00
C LEU A 269 12.67 -0.85 -7.73
N LEU A 270 12.79 -2.17 -7.78
CA LEU A 270 13.08 -3.02 -6.63
C LEU A 270 14.40 -3.76 -6.82
N ASN A 271 15.26 -3.74 -5.79
CA ASN A 271 16.50 -4.52 -5.76
C ASN A 271 17.43 -4.21 -6.95
N LEU A 272 17.55 -2.91 -7.30
CA LEU A 272 18.46 -2.41 -8.34
C LEU A 272 19.77 -1.94 -7.70
N LYS A 273 20.55 -2.90 -7.21
CA LYS A 273 21.76 -2.68 -6.38
C LYS A 273 22.88 -1.89 -7.04
N ASN A 274 22.86 -1.64 -8.35
CA ASN A 274 23.86 -0.82 -9.04
C ASN A 274 23.28 0.44 -9.70
N LEU A 275 21.99 0.71 -9.48
CA LEU A 275 21.37 1.93 -9.94
C LEU A 275 22.05 3.10 -9.23
N SER A 276 22.60 4.03 -10.03
CA SER A 276 23.27 5.23 -9.54
C SER A 276 22.65 6.51 -10.07
N ASN A 277 21.93 6.45 -11.20
CA ASN A 277 21.26 7.60 -11.80
C ASN A 277 19.79 7.27 -12.15
N ILE A 278 18.85 8.12 -11.76
CA ILE A 278 17.41 7.91 -12.03
C ILE A 278 16.84 8.81 -13.15
N ASP A 279 17.70 9.48 -13.93
CA ASP A 279 17.23 10.31 -15.04
C ASP A 279 16.58 9.44 -16.12
N CYS A 280 15.34 9.80 -16.45
CA CYS A 280 14.63 9.33 -17.63
C CYS A 280 13.56 10.36 -18.04
N VAL A 281 13.15 10.32 -19.29
CA VAL A 281 12.14 11.22 -19.87
C VAL A 281 10.80 11.11 -19.14
N LEU A 282 10.42 9.90 -18.69
CA LEU A 282 9.15 9.68 -17.98
C LEU A 282 9.05 10.46 -16.66
N LEU A 283 10.16 10.57 -15.91
CA LEU A 283 10.21 11.34 -14.68
C LEU A 283 10.25 12.85 -14.95
N LYS A 284 11.11 13.29 -15.89
CA LYS A 284 11.23 14.70 -16.30
C LYS A 284 9.91 15.28 -16.79
N GLU A 285 9.20 14.54 -17.62
CA GLU A 285 7.90 14.93 -18.19
C GLU A 285 6.72 14.68 -17.25
N LYS A 286 6.96 14.22 -16.00
CA LYS A 286 5.93 13.93 -14.99
C LYS A 286 4.84 12.94 -15.49
N LYS A 287 5.23 11.96 -16.33
CA LYS A 287 4.33 10.95 -16.93
C LYS A 287 3.91 9.83 -15.97
N ILE A 288 4.49 9.79 -14.78
CA ILE A 288 4.08 8.89 -13.69
C ILE A 288 2.98 9.59 -12.89
N LEU A 289 1.82 8.96 -12.69
CA LEU A 289 0.62 9.60 -12.18
C LEU A 289 0.55 9.61 -10.65
N PHE A 290 0.69 8.45 -10.00
CA PHE A 290 0.35 8.29 -8.58
C PHE A 290 1.53 7.86 -7.71
N GLY A 291 2.30 6.86 -8.16
CA GLY A 291 3.28 6.17 -7.33
C GLY A 291 4.69 6.10 -7.92
N LEU A 292 5.70 6.40 -7.10
CA LEU A 292 7.10 6.11 -7.40
C LEU A 292 7.75 5.36 -6.24
N GLU A 293 8.36 4.22 -6.52
CA GLU A 293 9.08 3.42 -5.53
C GLU A 293 10.50 3.08 -5.99
N LEU A 294 11.45 3.41 -5.12
CA LEU A 294 12.87 3.10 -5.23
C LEU A 294 13.26 2.38 -3.94
N SER A 295 13.19 1.05 -3.96
CA SER A 295 13.45 0.19 -2.79
C SER A 295 14.63 -0.73 -3.05
N GLU A 296 15.45 -0.97 -2.03
CA GLU A 296 16.64 -1.84 -2.11
C GLU A 296 17.64 -1.40 -3.21
N THR A 297 17.77 -0.09 -3.42
CA THR A 297 18.76 0.53 -4.32
C THR A 297 20.07 0.87 -3.58
N GLN A 298 21.09 1.35 -4.29
CA GLN A 298 22.25 1.95 -3.62
C GLN A 298 21.87 3.22 -2.84
N THR A 299 22.70 3.56 -1.85
CA THR A 299 22.58 4.77 -1.01
C THR A 299 23.10 6.04 -1.69
N ASN A 300 23.60 5.97 -2.93
CA ASN A 300 24.19 7.12 -3.64
C ASN A 300 23.50 7.35 -4.99
N LEU A 301 22.17 7.36 -5.00
CA LEU A 301 21.39 7.74 -6.18
C LEU A 301 21.55 9.22 -6.50
N CYS A 302 21.76 9.53 -7.77
CA CYS A 302 21.78 10.88 -8.32
C CYS A 302 20.72 11.06 -9.41
N ALA A 303 20.44 12.32 -9.73
CA ALA A 303 19.59 12.72 -10.82
C ALA A 303 19.95 14.15 -11.25
N SER A 304 19.56 14.54 -12.46
CA SER A 304 19.62 15.93 -12.90
C SER A 304 18.63 16.80 -12.12
N SER A 305 18.95 18.09 -11.97
CA SER A 305 18.07 19.06 -11.29
C SER A 305 16.68 19.11 -11.92
N GLU A 306 16.58 18.95 -13.24
CA GLU A 306 15.29 18.83 -13.96
C GLU A 306 14.44 17.66 -13.44
N THR A 307 15.03 16.47 -13.31
CA THR A 307 14.34 15.29 -12.77
C THR A 307 13.96 15.48 -11.30
N LEU A 308 14.85 16.04 -10.49
CA LEU A 308 14.62 16.27 -9.06
C LEU A 308 13.49 17.29 -8.84
N GLN A 309 13.50 18.39 -9.58
CA GLN A 309 12.41 19.37 -9.59
C GLN A 309 11.10 18.76 -10.08
N ALA A 310 11.14 17.91 -11.11
CA ALA A 310 9.94 17.24 -11.61
C ALA A 310 9.31 16.33 -10.55
N ILE A 311 10.13 15.60 -9.79
CA ILE A 311 9.68 14.77 -8.66
C ILE A 311 9.13 15.65 -7.52
N GLY A 312 9.89 16.67 -7.09
CA GLY A 312 9.55 17.49 -5.93
C GLY A 312 8.30 18.38 -6.13
N THR A 313 8.06 18.87 -7.34
CA THR A 313 6.93 19.76 -7.65
C THR A 313 5.63 19.03 -8.01
N LYS A 314 5.65 17.70 -8.05
CA LYS A 314 4.47 16.89 -8.36
C LYS A 314 3.84 16.38 -7.05
N PRO A 315 2.51 16.44 -6.88
CA PRO A 315 1.85 15.77 -5.78
C PRO A 315 1.87 14.24 -5.99
N TRP A 316 2.22 13.51 -4.95
CA TRP A 316 2.28 12.04 -4.97
C TRP A 316 1.25 11.41 -4.04
N ASP A 317 0.56 10.38 -4.52
CA ASP A 317 -0.25 9.54 -3.64
C ASP A 317 0.66 8.63 -2.81
N TRP A 318 1.74 8.16 -3.41
CA TRP A 318 2.73 7.33 -2.74
C TRP A 318 4.13 7.54 -3.30
N LEU A 319 5.10 7.64 -2.39
CA LEU A 319 6.50 7.83 -2.72
C LEU A 319 7.35 6.98 -1.79
N THR A 320 8.19 6.11 -2.34
CA THR A 320 9.20 5.36 -1.60
C THR A 320 10.58 5.64 -2.17
N MET A 321 11.53 6.06 -1.34
CA MET A 321 12.91 6.32 -1.79
C MET A 321 13.92 6.21 -0.65
N PRO A 322 15.21 6.00 -0.97
CA PRO A 322 16.25 6.07 0.04
C PRO A 322 16.47 7.52 0.51
N MET A 323 16.87 7.66 1.76
CA MET A 323 16.96 8.95 2.47
C MET A 323 17.86 9.98 1.76
N ASN A 324 19.01 9.53 1.23
CA ASN A 324 19.93 10.39 0.49
C ASN A 324 19.27 11.04 -0.73
N LEU A 325 18.36 10.34 -1.41
CA LEU A 325 17.67 10.87 -2.58
C LEU A 325 16.54 11.81 -2.13
N TRP A 326 15.83 11.46 -1.06
CA TRP A 326 14.83 12.34 -0.46
C TRP A 326 15.42 13.70 -0.09
N ASP A 327 16.59 13.73 0.56
CA ASP A 327 17.26 14.97 0.93
C ASP A 327 17.52 15.87 -0.28
N ILE A 328 18.00 15.29 -1.38
CA ILE A 328 18.27 16.02 -2.62
C ILE A 328 16.97 16.52 -3.26
N VAL A 329 15.93 15.69 -3.32
CA VAL A 329 14.61 16.08 -3.86
C VAL A 329 14.00 17.22 -3.04
N ALA A 330 14.03 17.13 -1.71
CA ALA A 330 13.48 18.13 -0.82
C ALA A 330 14.26 19.46 -0.87
N CYS A 331 15.58 19.42 -1.11
CA CYS A 331 16.39 20.63 -1.29
C CYS A 331 16.21 21.29 -2.66
N GLU A 332 16.05 20.49 -3.72
CA GLU A 332 15.93 20.99 -5.10
C GLU A 332 14.51 21.41 -5.48
N ALA A 333 13.50 20.96 -4.73
CA ALA A 333 12.12 21.38 -4.94
C ALA A 333 12.00 22.90 -4.74
N SER A 334 11.58 23.62 -5.78
CA SER A 334 11.37 25.07 -5.75
C SER A 334 10.09 25.51 -4.98
N GLY A 335 9.41 24.57 -4.33
CA GLY A 335 8.23 24.79 -3.49
C GLY A 335 7.88 23.55 -2.68
N PHE A 336 6.76 23.58 -1.95
CA PHE A 336 6.36 22.50 -1.06
C PHE A 336 6.17 21.16 -1.79
N VAL A 337 6.84 20.12 -1.27
CA VAL A 337 6.64 18.74 -1.70
C VAL A 337 5.39 18.19 -1.03
N ALA A 338 4.46 17.64 -1.80
CA ALA A 338 3.19 17.08 -1.29
C ALA A 338 3.12 15.57 -1.53
N VAL A 339 3.03 14.78 -0.45
CA VAL A 339 2.97 13.32 -0.53
C VAL A 339 1.94 12.77 0.46
N ASN A 340 0.95 12.01 -0.01
CA ASN A 340 0.00 11.39 0.90
C ASN A 340 0.65 10.26 1.72
N ASN A 341 1.42 9.37 1.08
CA ASN A 341 2.13 8.28 1.75
C ASN A 341 3.62 8.28 1.38
N LEU A 342 4.48 8.78 2.27
CA LEU A 342 5.93 8.81 2.09
C LEU A 342 6.58 7.66 2.87
N ASN A 343 7.40 6.85 2.21
CA ASN A 343 8.24 5.83 2.83
C ASN A 343 9.72 6.14 2.55
N ILE A 344 10.46 6.48 3.59
CA ILE A 344 11.89 6.76 3.50
C ILE A 344 12.65 5.57 4.05
N VAL A 345 13.56 5.02 3.24
CA VAL A 345 14.50 3.99 3.66
C VAL A 345 15.79 4.67 4.11
N ALA A 346 16.10 4.60 5.40
CA ALA A 346 17.24 5.26 6.00
C ALA A 346 18.21 4.24 6.61
N ASP A 347 19.50 4.38 6.29
CA ASP A 347 20.56 3.63 6.93
C ASP A 347 21.03 4.36 8.20
N PHE A 348 20.98 3.70 9.36
CA PHE A 348 21.45 4.28 10.62
C PHE A 348 22.88 3.83 10.89
N THR A 349 23.82 4.39 10.15
CA THR A 349 25.23 4.36 10.52
C THR A 349 25.58 5.62 11.32
N GLU A 350 26.55 5.56 12.24
CA GLU A 350 26.99 6.73 13.02
C GLU A 350 27.49 7.88 12.11
N SER A 351 27.89 7.57 10.87
CA SER A 351 28.23 8.57 9.85
C SER A 351 27.03 9.33 9.28
N ASN A 352 25.81 8.82 9.44
CA ASN A 352 24.58 9.44 8.92
C ASN A 352 23.91 10.38 9.93
N ASP A 353 24.60 10.77 11.00
CA ASP A 353 24.08 11.74 11.97
C ASP A 353 23.73 13.10 11.32
N LEU A 354 24.39 13.46 10.21
CA LEU A 354 24.14 14.69 9.46
C LEU A 354 22.73 14.76 8.87
N VAL A 355 22.15 13.61 8.53
CA VAL A 355 20.83 13.50 7.91
C VAL A 355 19.74 14.02 8.86
N TRP A 356 19.87 13.70 10.16
CA TRP A 356 18.92 14.15 11.18
C TRP A 356 19.04 15.64 11.52
N HIS A 357 20.05 16.31 10.96
CA HIS A 357 20.25 17.75 11.06
C HIS A 357 19.87 18.48 9.77
N ALA A 358 19.36 17.76 8.76
CA ALA A 358 18.82 18.38 7.56
C ALA A 358 17.67 19.32 7.93
N THR A 359 17.69 20.51 7.32
CA THR A 359 16.57 21.43 7.31
C THR A 359 16.30 21.78 5.85
N TYR A 360 15.03 21.70 5.46
CA TYR A 360 14.62 22.00 4.09
C TYR A 360 14.12 23.44 4.00
N PRO A 361 14.21 24.09 2.81
CA PRO A 361 13.70 25.44 2.62
C PRO A 361 12.22 25.58 3.03
N GLU A 362 11.42 24.55 2.75
CA GLU A 362 10.02 24.44 3.13
C GLU A 362 9.76 23.04 3.69
N LYS A 363 8.87 22.93 4.69
CA LYS A 363 8.42 21.61 5.20
C LYS A 363 7.59 20.90 4.13
N ALA A 364 7.84 19.62 3.92
CA ALA A 364 7.03 18.80 3.02
C ALA A 364 5.68 18.46 3.68
N SER A 365 4.59 18.60 2.93
CA SER A 365 3.25 18.20 3.38
C SER A 365 3.10 16.69 3.21
N VAL A 366 3.16 15.95 4.32
CA VAL A 366 3.13 14.48 4.33
C VAL A 366 2.05 13.96 5.25
N THR A 367 1.02 13.28 4.74
CA THR A 367 -0.06 12.75 5.59
C THR A 367 0.35 11.50 6.37
N LYS A 368 1.03 10.56 5.71
CA LYS A 368 1.52 9.31 6.31
C LYS A 368 3.01 9.14 6.02
N LEU A 369 3.82 9.22 7.07
CA LEU A 369 5.26 9.01 7.01
C LEU A 369 5.61 7.60 7.52
N THR A 370 6.34 6.84 6.71
CA THR A 370 6.98 5.58 7.11
C THR A 370 8.49 5.76 7.03
N LEU A 371 9.20 5.45 8.12
CA LEU A 371 10.65 5.39 8.17
C LEU A 371 11.07 3.94 8.32
N THR A 372 11.73 3.41 7.30
CA THR A 372 12.29 2.06 7.31
C THR A 372 13.77 2.16 7.63
N LEU A 373 14.15 1.74 8.83
CA LEU A 373 15.51 1.83 9.33
C LEU A 373 16.24 0.53 9.00
N THR A 374 17.29 0.63 8.17
CA THR A 374 18.15 -0.50 7.82
C THR A 374 19.38 -0.53 8.70
N GLN A 375 19.90 -1.74 8.96
CA GLN A 375 21.19 -2.03 9.61
C GLN A 375 21.33 -1.67 11.10
N THR A 376 20.59 -0.70 11.65
CA THR A 376 20.57 -0.51 13.11
C THR A 376 19.21 -0.04 13.64
N CYS A 377 18.86 -0.54 14.83
CA CYS A 377 17.75 0.00 15.63
C CYS A 377 18.25 1.22 16.42
N PRO A 378 17.40 2.22 16.67
CA PRO A 378 17.64 3.27 17.66
C PRO A 378 18.23 2.69 18.95
N LYS A 379 19.50 2.98 19.22
CA LYS A 379 20.22 2.43 20.38
C LYS A 379 19.90 3.19 21.67
N SER A 380 19.30 4.37 21.55
CA SER A 380 19.06 5.27 22.67
C SER A 380 17.80 6.10 22.49
N ALA A 381 17.24 6.53 23.61
CA ALA A 381 16.21 7.56 23.69
C ALA A 381 16.57 8.82 22.87
N GLN A 382 17.84 9.24 22.94
CA GLN A 382 18.35 10.37 22.18
C GLN A 382 18.23 10.17 20.66
N THR A 383 18.34 8.93 20.16
CA THR A 383 18.16 8.63 18.74
C THR A 383 16.72 8.86 18.32
N LEU A 384 15.75 8.36 19.09
CA LEU A 384 14.33 8.65 18.83
C LEU A 384 14.05 10.16 18.87
N LYS A 385 14.65 10.88 19.83
CA LYS A 385 14.56 12.34 19.89
C LYS A 385 15.07 13.04 18.64
N LYS A 386 16.22 12.61 18.12
CA LYS A 386 16.75 13.11 16.84
C LYS A 386 15.79 12.82 15.68
N ILE A 387 15.28 11.59 15.59
CA ILE A 387 14.34 11.20 14.52
C ILE A 387 13.09 12.06 14.54
N PHE A 388 12.39 12.16 15.67
CA PHE A 388 11.16 12.96 15.72
C PHE A 388 11.41 14.45 15.63
N GLY A 389 12.57 14.95 16.10
CA GLY A 389 12.99 16.33 15.89
C GLY A 389 13.20 16.64 14.41
N TRP A 390 13.81 15.72 13.67
CA TRP A 390 13.92 15.80 12.22
C TRP A 390 12.54 15.73 11.54
N VAL A 391 11.64 14.85 12.01
CA VAL A 391 10.27 14.78 11.47
C VAL A 391 9.54 16.12 11.63
N ASP A 392 9.59 16.73 12.82
CA ASP A 392 9.00 18.05 13.03
C ASP A 392 9.68 19.10 12.14
N ALA A 393 11.01 19.14 12.08
CA ALA A 393 11.74 20.12 11.27
C ALA A 393 11.43 20.02 9.76
N CYS A 394 11.10 18.83 9.27
CA CYS A 394 11.02 18.55 7.83
C CYS A 394 9.61 18.38 7.28
N PHE A 395 8.63 18.03 8.11
CA PHE A 395 7.29 17.67 7.64
C PHE A 395 6.19 18.48 8.33
N VAL A 396 5.11 18.72 7.59
CA VAL A 396 3.86 19.29 8.08
C VAL A 396 2.70 18.36 7.71
N ASP A 397 1.55 18.53 8.36
CA ASP A 397 0.33 17.75 8.13
C ASP A 397 0.47 16.23 8.36
N THR A 398 1.49 15.83 9.13
CA THR A 398 1.76 14.42 9.45
C THR A 398 0.78 13.89 10.48
N VAL A 399 -0.18 13.09 10.02
CA VAL A 399 -1.20 12.46 10.86
C VAL A 399 -0.77 11.07 11.35
N ARG A 400 0.02 10.35 10.53
CA ARG A 400 0.50 9.01 10.85
C ARG A 400 2.00 8.90 10.66
N VAL A 401 2.68 8.44 11.71
CA VAL A 401 4.10 8.08 11.66
C VAL A 401 4.25 6.58 11.91
N LYS A 402 5.00 5.90 11.06
CA LYS A 402 5.38 4.50 11.23
C LYS A 402 6.90 4.41 11.18
N ILE A 403 7.51 3.76 12.15
CA ILE A 403 8.95 3.48 12.17
C ILE A 403 9.12 1.97 12.20
N VAL A 404 9.89 1.42 11.27
CA VAL A 404 10.15 -0.02 11.15
C VAL A 404 11.66 -0.23 11.12
N ALA A 405 12.22 -0.88 12.13
CA ALA A 405 13.61 -1.31 12.10
C ALA A 405 13.68 -2.75 11.57
N ILE A 406 14.42 -2.95 10.48
CA ILE A 406 14.68 -4.27 9.90
C ILE A 406 16.03 -4.73 10.47
N ASP A 407 16.03 -5.88 11.15
CA ASP A 407 17.24 -6.64 11.51
C ASP A 407 18.01 -6.23 12.79
N ALA A 408 17.31 -5.88 13.86
CA ALA A 408 17.94 -5.69 15.17
C ALA A 408 17.97 -7.01 15.95
N GLU A 409 19.00 -7.83 15.76
CA GLU A 409 19.21 -9.06 16.56
C GLU A 409 19.27 -8.77 18.08
N HIS A 410 19.54 -7.53 18.49
CA HIS A 410 19.69 -7.14 19.90
C HIS A 410 19.10 -5.76 20.17
N PRO A 411 17.88 -5.63 20.74
CA PRO A 411 17.38 -4.35 21.22
C PRO A 411 18.25 -3.83 22.37
N LEU A 412 18.77 -2.61 22.23
CA LEU A 412 19.54 -1.92 23.29
C LEU A 412 18.71 -0.89 24.07
N MET A 413 17.51 -0.53 23.62
CA MET A 413 16.62 0.27 24.46
C MET A 413 16.12 -0.57 25.65
N PRO A 414 15.99 0.01 26.84
CA PRO A 414 15.33 -0.67 27.95
C PRO A 414 13.93 -1.05 27.48
N LEU A 415 13.67 -2.36 27.40
CA LEU A 415 12.43 -2.99 26.93
C LEU A 415 11.17 -2.58 27.75
N GLY A 416 11.30 -1.66 28.71
CA GLY A 416 10.24 -1.22 29.60
C GLY A 416 9.22 -0.26 28.96
N TYR A 417 9.65 0.58 28.02
CA TYR A 417 8.75 1.57 27.43
C TYR A 417 7.83 0.94 26.38
N GLN A 418 6.52 0.99 26.60
CA GLN A 418 5.51 0.52 25.64
C GLN A 418 4.85 1.68 24.89
N TYR A 419 5.04 2.90 25.38
CA TYR A 419 4.34 4.08 24.93
C TYR A 419 5.30 5.24 24.66
N LEU A 420 4.92 6.09 23.71
CA LEU A 420 5.66 7.28 23.33
C LEU A 420 4.76 8.51 23.34
N SER A 421 5.15 9.57 24.05
CA SER A 421 4.49 10.87 23.93
C SER A 421 5.21 11.77 22.93
N LEU A 422 4.44 12.33 21.99
CA LEU A 422 4.92 13.24 20.93
C LEU A 422 4.18 14.58 20.91
N GLU A 423 3.24 14.83 21.82
CA GLU A 423 2.25 15.92 21.67
C GLU A 423 2.86 17.32 21.57
N SER A 424 3.99 17.55 22.22
CA SER A 424 4.69 18.83 22.21
C SER A 424 5.48 19.08 20.92
N LEU A 425 5.94 18.01 20.27
CA LEU A 425 6.79 18.05 19.08
C LEU A 425 5.99 17.87 17.79
N LEU A 426 4.98 16.99 17.81
CA LEU A 426 4.18 16.60 16.66
C LEU A 426 2.69 16.53 17.06
N PRO A 427 2.05 17.69 17.34
CA PRO A 427 0.68 17.74 17.87
C PRO A 427 -0.38 17.16 16.92
N GLU A 428 -0.11 17.15 15.61
CA GLU A 428 -1.02 16.61 14.59
C GLU A 428 -0.95 15.10 14.42
N VAL A 429 0.08 14.43 14.99
CA VAL A 429 0.24 12.98 14.88
C VAL A 429 -0.80 12.30 15.75
N ARG A 430 -1.69 11.54 15.11
CA ARG A 430 -2.76 10.77 15.77
C ARG A 430 -2.46 9.28 15.84
N PHE A 431 -1.55 8.81 14.98
CA PHE A 431 -1.20 7.40 14.88
C PHE A 431 0.32 7.25 14.85
N LEU A 432 0.85 6.51 15.82
CA LEU A 432 2.25 6.08 15.84
C LEU A 432 2.32 4.55 15.91
N GLU A 433 3.11 3.97 15.03
CA GLU A 433 3.50 2.57 15.08
C GLU A 433 5.02 2.49 14.98
N CYS A 434 5.70 2.31 16.12
CA CYS A 434 7.16 2.22 16.16
C CYS A 434 7.56 0.77 16.47
N LYS A 435 7.92 0.02 15.42
CA LYS A 435 8.38 -1.37 15.49
C LYS A 435 9.91 -1.40 15.50
N LEU A 436 10.47 -1.45 16.69
CA LEU A 436 11.92 -1.47 16.91
C LEU A 436 12.49 -2.90 16.85
N THR A 437 11.69 -3.90 17.20
CA THR A 437 11.99 -5.32 17.03
C THR A 437 10.73 -6.07 16.59
N LEU A 438 10.88 -7.36 16.25
CA LEU A 438 9.74 -8.23 15.93
C LEU A 438 8.72 -8.35 17.08
N GLU A 439 9.18 -8.25 18.32
CA GLU A 439 8.36 -8.47 19.52
C GLU A 439 7.93 -7.15 20.20
N HIS A 440 8.59 -6.04 19.89
CA HIS A 440 8.39 -4.79 20.58
C HIS A 440 7.85 -3.69 19.66
N THR A 441 6.60 -3.28 19.92
CA THR A 441 5.96 -2.15 19.26
C THR A 441 5.60 -1.09 20.29
N MET A 442 6.09 0.13 20.10
CA MET A 442 5.66 1.28 20.89
C MET A 442 4.46 1.97 20.21
N HIS A 443 3.57 2.49 21.04
CA HIS A 443 2.36 3.16 20.59
C HIS A 443 2.31 4.63 21.01
N LEU A 444 1.58 5.44 20.24
CA LEU A 444 1.34 6.84 20.61
C LEU A 444 0.58 6.90 21.93
N TYR A 445 1.12 7.65 22.86
CA TYR A 445 0.44 8.12 24.04
C TYR A 445 -0.10 9.52 23.81
N SER A 446 -1.31 9.78 24.28
CA SER A 446 -1.89 11.12 24.27
C SER A 446 -2.42 11.46 25.65
N SER A 447 -2.08 12.65 26.15
CA SER A 447 -2.69 13.21 27.35
C SER A 447 -4.17 13.55 27.16
N LYS A 448 -4.62 13.59 25.90
CA LYS A 448 -6.02 13.77 25.50
C LYS A 448 -6.79 12.44 25.33
N SER A 449 -6.16 11.29 25.59
CA SER A 449 -6.83 9.98 25.54
C SER A 449 -7.99 9.88 26.56
N VAL A 450 -8.71 8.75 26.59
CA VAL A 450 -9.72 8.51 27.63
C VAL A 450 -9.08 7.74 28.79
N LEU A 451 -9.29 8.17 30.02
CA LEU A 451 -9.01 7.34 31.20
C LEU A 451 -10.25 6.49 31.51
N TRP A 452 -10.16 5.19 31.28
CA TRP A 452 -11.21 4.24 31.63
C TRP A 452 -11.05 3.79 33.07
N ILE A 453 -12.11 3.93 33.86
CA ILE A 453 -12.11 3.59 35.28
C ILE A 453 -13.25 2.62 35.54
N SER A 454 -12.97 1.53 36.26
CA SER A 454 -14.04 0.73 36.87
C SER A 454 -14.85 1.62 37.82
N PRO A 455 -16.20 1.59 37.81
CA PRO A 455 -17.01 2.43 38.69
C PRO A 455 -16.63 2.32 40.17
N ASP A 456 -16.23 1.13 40.63
CA ASP A 456 -15.82 0.88 42.01
C ASP A 456 -14.48 1.57 42.38
N ALA A 457 -13.62 1.88 41.40
CA ALA A 457 -12.31 2.49 41.60
C ALA A 457 -12.29 4.02 41.45
N TYR A 458 -13.38 4.63 40.99
CA TYR A 458 -13.45 6.07 40.74
C TYR A 458 -13.15 6.92 41.97
N HIS A 459 -13.58 6.48 43.16
CA HIS A 459 -13.35 7.24 44.40
C HIS A 459 -11.86 7.36 44.78
N MET A 460 -11.04 6.34 44.49
CA MET A 460 -9.59 6.39 44.74
C MET A 460 -8.90 7.32 43.75
N TRP A 461 -9.32 7.27 42.48
CA TRP A 461 -8.87 8.25 41.49
C TRP A 461 -9.24 9.67 41.90
N ALA A 462 -10.51 9.92 42.23
CA ALA A 462 -11.00 11.24 42.62
C ALA A 462 -10.34 11.77 43.90
N SER A 463 -9.97 10.90 44.84
CA SER A 463 -9.26 11.32 46.06
C SER A 463 -7.75 11.49 45.88
N GLY A 464 -7.20 11.16 44.70
CA GLY A 464 -5.77 11.22 44.41
C GLY A 464 -4.96 10.05 45.00
N GLN A 465 -5.60 9.03 45.56
CA GLN A 465 -4.92 7.86 46.15
C GLN A 465 -4.13 7.05 45.10
N LEU A 466 -4.48 7.17 43.82
CA LEU A 466 -3.79 6.49 42.72
C LEU A 466 -2.71 7.37 42.06
N ASN A 467 -2.50 8.61 42.48
CA ASN A 467 -1.60 9.54 41.80
C ASN A 467 -0.16 9.03 41.76
N GLU A 468 0.37 8.57 42.90
CA GLU A 468 1.75 8.05 42.98
C GLU A 468 1.93 6.80 42.10
N GLU A 469 0.93 5.92 42.05
CA GLU A 469 0.97 4.73 41.19
C GLU A 469 0.87 5.11 39.70
N MET A 470 -0.03 6.03 39.36
CA MET A 470 -0.17 6.55 38.00
C MET A 470 1.13 7.22 37.53
N GLU A 471 1.79 8.00 38.39
CA GLU A 471 3.11 8.57 38.15
C GLU A 471 4.16 7.48 37.90
N ALA A 472 4.24 6.48 38.78
CA ALA A 472 5.21 5.40 38.68
C ALA A 472 5.03 4.57 37.39
N VAL A 473 3.80 4.16 37.07
CA VAL A 473 3.49 3.40 35.85
C VAL A 473 3.76 4.24 34.60
N THR A 474 3.37 5.52 34.62
CA THR A 474 3.67 6.43 33.50
C THR A 474 5.17 6.55 33.31
N HIS A 475 5.95 6.81 34.37
CA HIS A 475 7.40 6.90 34.28
C HIS A 475 8.06 5.61 33.75
N ASN A 476 7.52 4.44 34.09
CA ASN A 476 8.08 3.15 33.68
C ASN A 476 7.71 2.73 32.25
N LEU A 477 6.49 3.05 31.79
CA LEU A 477 5.97 2.59 30.51
C LEU A 477 6.01 3.65 29.41
N LEU A 478 6.07 4.93 29.77
CA LEU A 478 6.01 6.06 28.84
C LEU A 478 7.38 6.69 28.64
N TYR A 479 7.83 6.70 27.40
CA TYR A 479 8.97 7.50 26.99
C TYR A 479 8.49 8.85 26.43
N CYS A 480 9.03 9.95 26.97
CA CYS A 480 8.80 11.29 26.46
C CYS A 480 10.01 11.80 25.71
N VAL A 481 9.78 12.13 24.44
CA VAL A 481 10.85 12.51 23.52
C VAL A 481 11.59 13.77 23.97
N GLU A 482 10.89 14.74 24.58
CA GLU A 482 11.52 15.97 25.04
C GLU A 482 12.40 15.79 26.28
N GLY A 483 12.18 14.71 27.05
CA GLY A 483 12.92 14.39 28.27
C GLY A 483 12.27 14.94 29.54
N SER A 484 11.23 15.78 29.46
CA SER A 484 10.37 16.08 30.59
C SER A 484 9.46 14.89 30.89
N THR A 485 9.42 14.45 32.14
CA THR A 485 8.38 13.51 32.59
C THR A 485 7.04 14.20 32.35
N PRO A 486 6.15 13.62 31.53
CA PRO A 486 4.86 14.23 31.31
C PRO A 486 4.13 14.17 32.65
N THR A 487 3.43 15.24 32.99
CA THR A 487 2.46 15.16 34.07
C THR A 487 1.53 14.00 33.75
N PRO A 488 1.27 13.08 34.69
CA PRO A 488 0.32 11.99 34.44
C PRO A 488 -0.97 12.61 33.94
N PRO A 489 -1.45 12.23 32.76
CA PRO A 489 -2.71 12.76 32.30
C PRO A 489 -3.82 12.21 33.18
N PHE A 490 -4.87 13.00 33.29
CA PHE A 490 -6.05 12.67 34.07
C PHE A 490 -5.79 12.56 35.58
N LEU A 491 -4.86 13.34 36.14
CA LEU A 491 -4.93 13.61 37.57
C LEU A 491 -6.31 14.20 37.90
N PRO A 492 -6.92 13.85 39.05
CA PRO A 492 -8.21 14.40 39.42
C PRO A 492 -8.14 15.93 39.51
N PRO A 493 -9.17 16.67 39.05
CA PRO A 493 -9.22 18.12 39.22
C PRO A 493 -9.22 18.46 40.72
N ALA A 494 -8.84 19.69 41.08
CA ALA A 494 -8.69 20.11 42.49
C ALA A 494 -9.94 19.89 43.36
N ARG A 495 -11.14 19.81 42.75
CA ARG A 495 -12.42 19.53 43.40
C ARG A 495 -13.23 18.56 42.55
N PRO A 496 -12.89 17.27 42.53
CA PRO A 496 -13.58 16.31 41.68
C PRO A 496 -14.98 16.05 42.21
N ASN A 497 -15.96 15.96 41.31
CA ASN A 497 -17.27 15.47 41.68
C ASN A 497 -17.15 13.99 42.04
N LEU A 498 -17.52 13.60 43.27
CA LEU A 498 -17.42 12.22 43.75
C LEU A 498 -18.51 11.30 43.16
N ASN A 499 -19.58 11.87 42.61
CA ASN A 499 -20.68 11.14 41.99
C ASN A 499 -21.10 11.83 40.68
N PRO A 500 -20.21 11.88 39.67
CA PRO A 500 -20.55 12.49 38.40
C PRO A 500 -21.67 11.72 37.71
N ALA A 501 -22.44 12.42 36.89
CA ALA A 501 -23.37 11.81 35.95
C ALA A 501 -22.73 11.70 34.57
N CYS A 502 -23.06 10.66 33.82
CA CYS A 502 -22.71 10.59 32.42
C CYS A 502 -23.35 11.76 31.68
N PHE A 503 -22.56 12.56 30.97
CA PHE A 503 -23.06 13.75 30.28
C PHE A 503 -24.06 13.46 29.14
N GLU A 504 -24.09 12.23 28.63
CA GLU A 504 -25.03 11.82 27.58
C GLU A 504 -26.33 11.22 28.15
N CYS A 505 -26.25 10.23 29.04
CA CYS A 505 -27.44 9.52 29.54
C CYS A 505 -27.94 10.00 30.91
N GLY A 506 -27.21 10.88 31.59
CA GLY A 506 -27.55 11.41 32.91
C GLY A 506 -27.44 10.41 34.07
N ILE A 507 -27.08 9.15 33.81
CA ILE A 507 -26.95 8.13 34.86
C ILE A 507 -25.74 8.47 35.75
N SER A 508 -25.96 8.57 37.05
CA SER A 508 -24.91 8.83 38.04
C SER A 508 -23.97 7.63 38.23
N LEU A 509 -22.75 7.90 38.66
CA LEU A 509 -21.78 6.87 39.00
C LEU A 509 -22.32 5.85 40.01
N ASP A 510 -23.00 6.31 41.08
CA ASP A 510 -23.64 5.44 42.06
C ASP A 510 -24.69 4.51 41.43
N ALA A 511 -25.45 5.02 40.46
CA ALA A 511 -26.47 4.24 39.76
C ALA A 511 -25.82 3.18 38.85
N ILE A 512 -24.70 3.52 38.19
CA ILE A 512 -23.89 2.57 37.42
C ILE A 512 -23.34 1.47 38.35
N GLN A 513 -22.84 1.84 39.53
CA GLN A 513 -22.28 0.90 40.50
C GLN A 513 -23.34 -0.09 41.03
N LYS A 514 -24.58 0.37 41.21
CA LYS A 514 -25.72 -0.44 41.68
C LYS A 514 -26.33 -1.35 40.61
N MET A 515 -25.85 -1.34 39.36
CA MET A 515 -26.35 -2.24 38.33
C MET A 515 -26.11 -3.72 38.72
N ASN A 516 -27.18 -4.53 38.59
CA ASN A 516 -27.32 -5.86 39.20
C ASN A 516 -26.29 -6.92 38.77
N SER A 517 -25.54 -6.69 37.69
CA SER A 517 -24.53 -7.63 37.21
C SER A 517 -23.17 -6.95 37.09
N PRO A 518 -22.14 -7.39 37.84
CA PRO A 518 -20.76 -6.91 37.69
C PRO A 518 -20.25 -7.05 36.25
N ARG A 519 -20.71 -8.06 35.51
CA ARG A 519 -20.35 -8.27 34.09
C ARG A 519 -20.99 -7.25 33.14
N SER A 520 -22.04 -6.57 33.59
CA SER A 520 -22.76 -5.55 32.81
C SER A 520 -22.40 -4.12 33.20
N ARG A 521 -21.55 -3.93 34.22
CA ARG A 521 -21.15 -2.59 34.65
C ARG A 521 -20.27 -1.97 33.57
N PRO A 522 -20.72 -0.91 32.88
CA PRO A 522 -19.86 -0.23 31.93
C PRO A 522 -18.72 0.45 32.68
N TYR A 523 -17.54 0.47 32.06
CA TYR A 523 -16.48 1.38 32.50
C TYR A 523 -16.98 2.82 32.33
N VAL A 524 -16.45 3.72 33.16
CA VAL A 524 -16.64 5.16 32.99
C VAL A 524 -15.37 5.75 32.39
N GLY A 525 -15.51 6.62 31.40
CA GLY A 525 -14.42 7.31 30.74
C GLY A 525 -14.32 8.75 31.24
N ILE A 526 -13.15 9.15 31.73
CA ILE A 526 -12.79 10.55 31.95
C ILE A 526 -12.17 11.09 30.67
N VAL A 527 -12.78 12.13 30.11
CA VAL A 527 -12.50 12.54 28.72
C VAL A 527 -11.77 13.88 28.60
N CYS A 528 -11.54 14.59 29.70
CA CYS A 528 -10.86 15.88 29.71
C CYS A 528 -10.28 16.20 31.10
N GLU A 529 -9.42 17.22 31.18
CA GLU A 529 -8.81 17.72 32.43
C GLU A 529 -9.85 18.18 33.48
N GLY A 530 -11.03 18.64 33.04
CA GLY A 530 -12.13 19.00 33.94
C GLY A 530 -12.77 17.82 34.68
N GLY A 531 -12.38 16.58 34.38
CA GLY A 531 -12.96 15.39 35.02
C GLY A 531 -14.36 15.03 34.51
N HIS A 532 -14.79 15.52 33.35
CA HIS A 532 -16.10 15.17 32.79
C HIS A 532 -16.15 13.68 32.43
N MET A 533 -17.28 13.04 32.77
CA MET A 533 -17.45 11.60 32.71
C MET A 533 -18.52 11.18 31.69
N ALA A 534 -18.23 10.14 30.92
CA ALA A 534 -19.24 9.40 30.14
C ALA A 534 -19.14 7.90 30.40
N CYS A 535 -20.28 7.20 30.40
CA CYS A 535 -20.26 5.74 30.42
C CYS A 535 -19.82 5.20 29.04
N GLN A 536 -19.15 4.05 29.03
CA GLN A 536 -18.58 3.44 27.83
C GLN A 536 -19.57 3.33 26.64
N PRO A 537 -20.84 2.91 26.82
CA PRO A 537 -21.80 2.86 25.71
C PRO A 537 -22.10 4.23 25.09
N CYS A 538 -22.19 5.27 25.92
CA CYS A 538 -22.48 6.62 25.46
C CYS A 538 -21.29 7.23 24.72
N LEU A 539 -20.07 7.06 25.23
CA LEU A 539 -18.88 7.56 24.54
C LEU A 539 -18.68 6.85 23.19
N LYS A 540 -18.96 5.55 23.09
CA LYS A 540 -18.98 4.81 21.81
C LYS A 540 -20.01 5.38 20.83
N LYS A 541 -21.22 5.70 21.31
CA LYS A 541 -22.27 6.30 20.49
C LYS A 541 -21.84 7.68 19.96
N LEU A 542 -21.27 8.52 20.84
CA LEU A 542 -20.80 9.86 20.48
C LEU A 542 -19.68 9.78 19.43
N ALA A 543 -18.71 8.90 19.65
CA ALA A 543 -17.61 8.67 18.72
C ALA A 543 -18.08 8.19 17.33
N ARG A 544 -19.10 7.32 17.27
CA ARG A 544 -19.72 6.89 16.00
C ARG A 544 -20.39 8.05 15.27
N ALA A 545 -21.23 8.81 15.98
CA ALA A 545 -21.96 9.94 15.41
C ALA A 545 -21.03 11.00 14.80
N GLN A 546 -19.85 11.19 15.40
CA GLN A 546 -18.87 12.14 14.88
C GLN A 546 -18.01 11.58 13.76
N LYS A 547 -17.67 10.28 13.81
CA LYS A 547 -17.04 9.61 12.67
C LYS A 547 -17.90 9.76 11.41
N ASP A 548 -19.21 9.64 11.54
CA ASP A 548 -20.17 9.81 10.42
C ASP A 548 -20.20 11.24 9.86
N THR A 549 -19.78 12.24 10.64
CA THR A 549 -19.75 13.66 10.24
C THR A 549 -18.33 14.18 9.96
N ASN A 550 -17.32 13.33 10.12
CA ASN A 550 -15.90 13.69 10.08
C ASN A 550 -15.52 14.85 11.05
N ALA A 551 -16.30 15.05 12.11
CA ALA A 551 -16.05 16.07 13.12
C ALA A 551 -15.10 15.55 14.22
N PRO A 552 -14.29 16.42 14.84
CA PRO A 552 -13.43 16.03 15.96
C PRO A 552 -14.27 15.66 17.19
N LEU A 553 -13.81 14.65 17.94
CA LEU A 553 -14.37 14.32 19.24
C LEU A 553 -14.00 15.35 20.27
N SER A 554 -15.03 15.91 20.90
CA SER A 554 -14.93 16.97 21.88
C SER A 554 -15.89 16.71 23.02
N CYS A 555 -15.49 17.10 24.23
CA CYS A 555 -16.33 17.02 25.41
C CYS A 555 -17.53 17.98 25.27
N PRO A 556 -18.78 17.53 25.40
CA PRO A 556 -19.94 18.42 25.26
C PRO A 556 -20.04 19.54 26.30
N HIS A 557 -19.30 19.42 27.42
CA HIS A 557 -19.34 20.40 28.50
C HIS A 557 -18.29 21.51 28.39
N CYS A 558 -17.05 21.16 28.02
CA CYS A 558 -15.94 22.11 27.96
C CYS A 558 -15.33 22.26 26.57
N HIS A 559 -15.84 21.52 25.57
CA HIS A 559 -15.38 21.51 24.19
C HIS A 559 -13.92 21.08 23.99
N SER A 560 -13.26 20.55 25.04
CA SER A 560 -11.92 19.98 24.92
C SER A 560 -11.91 18.79 23.98
N ASP A 561 -10.93 18.72 23.09
CA ASP A 561 -10.73 17.57 22.21
C ASP A 561 -10.50 16.29 23.01
N ILE A 562 -11.13 15.21 22.55
CA ILE A 562 -11.01 13.87 23.09
C ILE A 562 -10.31 13.04 22.01
N SER A 563 -9.09 12.59 22.31
CA SER A 563 -8.36 11.69 21.43
C SER A 563 -8.85 10.25 21.64
N LEU A 564 -9.40 9.64 20.59
CA LEU A 564 -9.65 8.20 20.56
C LEU A 564 -8.40 7.45 20.07
N GLY A 565 -7.25 7.81 20.62
CA GLY A 565 -5.97 7.25 20.25
C GLY A 565 -5.94 5.73 20.42
N GLN A 566 -4.87 5.12 19.90
CA GLN A 566 -4.66 3.67 20.02
C GLN A 566 -4.49 3.21 21.48
N THR A 567 -4.23 4.11 22.41
CA THR A 567 -3.88 3.82 23.80
C THR A 567 -4.78 4.59 24.75
N ASN A 568 -5.18 3.94 25.83
CA ASN A 568 -5.99 4.54 26.87
C ASN A 568 -5.41 4.17 28.24
N GLY A 569 -5.54 5.07 29.21
CA GLY A 569 -5.32 4.72 30.62
C GLY A 569 -6.47 3.84 31.08
N VAL A 570 -6.19 2.80 31.87
CA VAL A 570 -7.22 1.92 32.45
C VAL A 570 -6.92 1.69 33.93
N ILE A 571 -7.89 1.94 34.78
CA ILE A 571 -7.85 1.59 36.21
C ILE A 571 -8.78 0.40 36.43
N GLU A 572 -8.19 -0.76 36.76
CA GLU A 572 -8.91 -2.01 37.00
C GLU A 572 -8.73 -2.52 38.42
N ARG A 573 -9.78 -3.19 38.91
CA ARG A 573 -9.75 -3.89 40.19
C ARG A 573 -9.38 -5.35 39.96
N TYR A 574 -8.16 -5.74 40.30
CA TYR A 574 -7.81 -7.16 40.32
C TYR A 574 -8.42 -7.84 41.55
N LYS A 575 -9.07 -8.99 41.37
CA LYS A 575 -9.86 -9.67 42.42
C LYS A 575 -9.06 -10.09 43.68
N GLN A 576 -7.73 -9.94 43.68
CA GLN A 576 -6.83 -10.41 44.73
C GLN A 576 -5.69 -9.44 45.08
N ILE A 577 -5.52 -8.36 44.32
CA ILE A 577 -4.46 -7.35 44.48
C ILE A 577 -5.19 -6.01 44.60
N ALA A 578 -4.61 -5.03 45.29
CA ALA A 578 -5.12 -3.67 45.32
C ALA A 578 -5.47 -3.19 43.90
N ASP A 579 -6.44 -2.27 43.79
CA ASP A 579 -6.75 -1.62 42.52
C ASP A 579 -5.47 -1.08 41.90
N CYS A 580 -5.26 -1.33 40.61
CA CYS A 580 -4.03 -0.92 39.95
C CYS A 580 -4.30 -0.15 38.66
N PHE A 581 -3.43 0.81 38.38
CA PHE A 581 -3.42 1.56 37.14
C PHE A 581 -2.55 0.85 36.10
N ASN A 582 -3.05 0.76 34.88
CA ASN A 582 -2.28 0.26 33.75
C ASN A 582 -2.58 1.13 32.52
N ILE A 583 -1.59 1.28 31.66
CA ILE A 583 -1.81 1.85 30.33
C ILE A 583 -1.94 0.66 29.40
N THR A 584 -3.09 0.50 28.75
CA THR A 584 -3.33 -0.64 27.87
C THR A 584 -3.98 -0.19 26.57
N ARG A 585 -3.81 -1.01 25.53
CA ARG A 585 -4.70 -1.00 24.37
C ARG A 585 -6.05 -1.54 24.81
N PHE A 586 -6.91 -0.67 25.32
CA PHE A 586 -8.28 -1.03 25.66
C PHE A 586 -9.09 -1.22 24.38
N ASN A 587 -8.92 -2.37 23.72
CA ASN A 587 -9.55 -2.75 22.45
C ASN A 587 -11.06 -3.02 22.56
N THR A 588 -11.76 -2.57 23.60
CA THR A 588 -13.22 -2.76 23.68
C THR A 588 -13.99 -2.00 22.59
N ILE A 589 -13.30 -1.18 21.81
CA ILE A 589 -13.79 -0.61 20.56
C ILE A 589 -13.03 -1.26 19.39
N GLN A 590 -13.27 -2.55 19.13
CA GLN A 590 -13.24 -3.00 17.74
C GLN A 590 -14.31 -2.16 17.03
N TRP A 591 -13.86 -1.14 16.32
CA TRP A 591 -14.65 -0.50 15.29
C TRP A 591 -14.80 -1.56 14.22
N ASP A 592 -15.83 -2.41 14.33
CA ASP A 592 -16.24 -3.24 13.21
C ASP A 592 -16.56 -2.28 12.05
N GLY A 593 -15.62 -2.21 11.11
CA GLY A 593 -15.70 -1.50 9.86
C GLY A 593 -15.68 -2.52 8.74
#